data_AF-A0A2M8YM32-F1
#
_entry.id   AF-A0A2M8YM32-F1
#
_cell.length_a   1.000
_cell.length_b   1.000
_cell.length_c   1.000
_cell.angle_alpha   90.00
_cell.angle_beta   90.00
_cell.angle_gamma   90.00
#
_symmetry.space_group_name_H-M   'P 1'
#
loop_
_entity.id
_entity.type
_entity.pdbx_description
1 polymer ?
#
loop_
_entity_poly.entity_id
_entity_poly.type
_entity_poly.pdbx_seq_one_letter_code
_entity_poly.pdbx_strand_id
1 'polypeptide(L)'
;MNKNKLFTAVVVSLACAAWGGQAAAATPEAKAAYKAANEQAALNYKLAHAECEKITGNPKDVCIAEAKAVRTYDEAVAQAQYTNTLRAYTKARIKIADANYDVDLARCNALTGNDKDVCVKLAKSTKVAALADAKADKKVIEARSDAREAKRKAEYKVATEKCDALAGAAKDDCIKAAKTQFGY
;
A
#
# COMPACT_ATOMS: atom_id res chain seq x y z
N MET A 1 -32.41 17.90 21.61
CA MET A 1 -32.16 17.00 22.76
C MET A 1 -31.31 15.84 22.27
N ASN A 2 -30.00 15.90 22.55
CA ASN A 2 -29.01 14.90 22.17
C ASN A 2 -29.21 13.61 22.98
N LYS A 3 -29.13 12.46 22.31
CA LYS A 3 -28.79 11.19 22.97
C LYS A 3 -27.56 10.61 22.29
N ASN A 4 -26.46 10.69 23.05
CA ASN A 4 -25.14 10.13 22.81
C ASN A 4 -25.24 8.66 22.36
N LYS A 5 -24.65 8.35 21.20
CA LYS A 5 -24.13 7.01 20.94
C LYS A 5 -22.63 7.05 21.22
N LEU A 6 -22.23 6.33 22.26
CA LEU A 6 -20.83 6.01 22.51
C LEU A 6 -20.25 5.36 21.25
N PHE A 7 -19.35 6.07 20.58
CA PHE A 7 -18.42 5.45 19.67
C PHE A 7 -17.33 4.82 20.52
N THR A 8 -17.29 3.49 20.55
CA THR A 8 -16.17 2.72 21.06
C THR A 8 -14.95 3.04 20.22
N ALA A 9 -14.12 3.96 20.69
CA ALA A 9 -12.81 4.23 20.11
C ALA A 9 -11.90 3.03 20.42
N VAL A 10 -11.74 2.13 19.45
CA VAL A 10 -10.62 1.19 19.46
C VAL A 10 -9.37 2.01 19.14
N VAL A 11 -8.67 2.44 20.18
CA VAL A 11 -7.30 2.96 20.05
C VAL A 11 -6.43 1.75 19.74
N VAL A 12 -6.15 1.52 18.45
CA VAL A 12 -5.03 0.67 18.06
C VAL A 12 -3.77 1.47 18.35
N SER A 13 -3.14 1.15 19.48
CA SER A 13 -1.86 1.68 19.90
C SER A 13 -0.83 1.37 18.82
N LEU A 14 -0.44 2.38 18.05
CA LEU A 14 0.76 2.35 17.21
C LEU A 14 1.96 2.37 18.15
N ALA A 15 2.42 1.18 18.56
CA ALA A 15 3.72 1.02 19.16
C ALA A 15 4.77 1.34 18.09
N CYS A 16 5.33 2.55 18.14
CA CYS A 16 6.61 2.87 17.52
C CYS A 16 7.67 1.97 18.15
N ALA A 17 8.01 0.87 17.49
CA ALA A 17 9.16 0.05 17.84
C ALA A 17 10.17 0.06 16.67
N ALA A 18 11.28 0.73 16.97
CA ALA A 18 12.64 0.49 16.50
C ALA A 18 12.93 0.37 14.99
N TRP A 19 13.80 1.28 14.55
CA TRP A 19 14.66 1.12 13.38
C TRP A 19 15.44 -0.20 13.47
N GLY A 20 15.21 -1.09 12.50
CA GLY A 20 15.91 -2.35 12.33
C GLY A 20 15.34 -3.07 11.12
N GLY A 21 15.83 -2.73 9.93
CA GLY A 21 15.44 -3.39 8.69
C GLY A 21 15.94 -4.83 8.68
N GLN A 22 15.12 -5.74 9.19
CA GLN A 22 15.25 -7.17 8.95
C GLN A 22 13.95 -7.61 8.29
N ALA A 23 14.06 -8.15 7.09
CA ALA A 23 12.96 -8.87 6.45
C ALA A 23 12.69 -10.14 7.26
N ALA A 24 11.96 -10.01 8.37
CA ALA A 24 11.45 -11.13 9.11
C ALA A 24 10.45 -11.87 8.21
N ALA A 25 10.53 -13.21 8.20
CA ALA A 25 9.51 -14.02 7.55
C ALA A 25 8.13 -13.62 8.08
N ALA A 26 7.12 -13.56 7.19
CA ALA A 26 5.76 -13.18 7.58
C ALA A 26 5.28 -14.05 8.74
N THR A 27 4.87 -13.41 9.83
CA THR A 27 4.45 -14.14 11.03
C THR A 27 3.18 -14.95 10.76
N PRO A 28 2.93 -16.04 11.50
CA PRO A 28 1.67 -16.79 11.38
C PRO A 28 0.44 -15.89 11.51
N GLU A 29 0.50 -14.87 12.37
CA GLU A 29 -0.55 -13.88 12.59
C GLU A 29 -0.76 -13.01 11.35
N ALA A 30 0.31 -12.53 10.71
CA ALA A 30 0.21 -11.75 9.47
C ALA A 30 -0.42 -12.56 8.33
N LYS A 31 -0.09 -13.85 8.24
CA LYS A 31 -0.67 -14.77 7.25
C LYS A 31 -2.16 -15.04 7.54
N ALA A 32 -2.52 -15.21 8.81
CA ALA A 32 -3.91 -15.38 9.21
C ALA A 32 -4.73 -14.12 8.92
N ALA A 33 -4.22 -12.93 9.27
CA ALA A 33 -4.84 -11.65 8.99
C ALA A 33 -5.02 -11.41 7.49
N TYR A 34 -4.01 -11.72 6.67
CA TYR A 34 -4.12 -11.65 5.21
C TYR A 34 -5.24 -12.54 4.67
N LYS A 35 -5.31 -13.80 5.11
CA LYS A 35 -6.38 -14.72 4.69
C LYS A 35 -7.76 -14.22 5.10
N ALA A 36 -7.91 -13.83 6.37
CA ALA A 36 -9.17 -13.31 6.90
C ALA A 36 -9.63 -12.06 6.14
N ALA A 37 -8.72 -11.14 5.79
CA ALA A 37 -9.03 -9.96 5.00
C ALA A 37 -9.56 -10.31 3.60
N ASN A 38 -8.93 -11.29 2.91
CA ASN A 38 -9.40 -11.73 1.59
C ASN A 38 -10.74 -12.47 1.66
N GLU A 39 -10.95 -13.31 2.68
CA GLU A 39 -12.23 -13.98 2.91
C GLU A 39 -13.33 -12.95 3.19
N GLN A 40 -13.07 -11.96 4.03
CA GLN A 40 -14.01 -10.87 4.30
C GLN A 40 -14.33 -10.05 3.04
N ALA A 41 -13.32 -9.71 2.24
CA ALA A 41 -13.51 -8.99 0.97
C ALA A 41 -14.40 -9.80 -0.01
N ALA A 42 -14.18 -11.11 -0.09
CA ALA A 42 -14.99 -12.00 -0.92
C ALA A 42 -16.45 -12.10 -0.42
N LEU A 43 -16.65 -12.20 0.90
CA LEU A 43 -17.98 -12.23 1.52
C LEU A 43 -18.72 -10.90 1.32
N ASN A 44 -18.07 -9.76 1.58
CA ASN A 44 -18.62 -8.43 1.36
C ASN A 44 -19.04 -8.24 -0.10
N TYR A 45 -18.19 -8.64 -1.05
CA TYR A 45 -18.53 -8.62 -2.47
C TYR A 45 -19.75 -9.48 -2.79
N LYS A 46 -19.80 -10.72 -2.28
CA LYS A 46 -20.93 -11.63 -2.52
C LYS A 46 -22.25 -11.02 -2.04
N LEU A 47 -22.25 -10.42 -0.85
CA LEU A 47 -23.44 -9.77 -0.28
C LEU A 47 -23.83 -8.53 -1.09
N ALA A 48 -22.88 -7.62 -1.37
CA ALA A 48 -23.14 -6.41 -2.15
C ALA A 48 -23.62 -6.74 -3.56
N HIS A 49 -23.00 -7.72 -4.22
CA HIS A 49 -23.41 -8.18 -5.54
C HIS A 49 -24.85 -8.71 -5.54
N ALA A 50 -25.24 -9.50 -4.54
CA ALA A 50 -26.61 -10.00 -4.43
C ALA A 50 -27.64 -8.87 -4.27
N GLU A 51 -27.28 -7.77 -3.60
CA GLU A 51 -28.12 -6.57 -3.54
C GLU A 51 -28.16 -5.83 -4.90
N CYS A 52 -27.02 -5.71 -5.58
CA CYS A 52 -26.95 -5.12 -6.92
C CYS A 52 -27.78 -5.91 -7.95
N GLU A 53 -27.90 -7.23 -7.80
CA GLU A 53 -28.74 -8.06 -8.69
C GLU A 53 -30.24 -7.71 -8.62
N LYS A 54 -30.69 -7.01 -7.57
CA LYS A 54 -32.10 -6.60 -7.38
C LYS A 54 -32.46 -5.33 -8.14
N ILE A 55 -31.50 -4.60 -8.67
CA ILE A 55 -31.71 -3.41 -9.52
C ILE A 55 -31.44 -3.75 -10.99
N THR A 56 -31.85 -2.87 -11.90
CA THR A 56 -31.77 -3.12 -13.35
C THR A 56 -31.12 -1.95 -14.10
N GLY A 57 -30.69 -2.22 -15.34
CA GLY A 57 -30.08 -1.23 -16.21
C GLY A 57 -28.72 -0.72 -15.71
N ASN A 58 -28.33 0.47 -16.17
CA ASN A 58 -27.05 1.08 -15.79
C ASN A 58 -26.82 1.19 -14.26
N PRO A 59 -27.83 1.51 -13.41
CA PRO A 59 -27.65 1.48 -11.97
C PRO A 59 -27.12 0.13 -11.43
N LYS A 60 -27.56 -1.00 -12.01
CA LYS A 60 -27.02 -2.33 -11.69
C LYS A 60 -25.54 -2.43 -12.04
N ASP A 61 -25.17 -2.02 -13.24
CA ASP A 61 -23.79 -2.09 -13.72
C ASP A 61 -22.85 -1.26 -12.85
N VAL A 62 -23.28 -0.05 -12.46
CA VAL A 62 -22.54 0.83 -11.54
C VAL A 62 -22.39 0.17 -10.17
N CYS A 63 -23.49 -0.35 -9.60
CA CYS A 63 -23.45 -1.04 -8.30
C CYS A 63 -22.48 -2.23 -8.30
N ILE A 64 -22.52 -3.06 -9.34
CA ILE A 64 -21.61 -4.21 -9.47
C ILE A 64 -20.16 -3.74 -9.63
N ALA A 65 -19.91 -2.69 -10.42
CA ALA A 65 -18.57 -2.13 -10.57
C ALA A 65 -18.02 -1.59 -9.24
N GLU A 66 -18.84 -0.87 -8.48
CA GLU A 66 -18.48 -0.34 -7.15
C GLU A 66 -18.16 -1.47 -6.17
N ALA A 67 -18.99 -2.52 -6.13
CA ALA A 67 -18.73 -3.70 -5.30
C ALA A 67 -17.41 -4.39 -5.68
N LYS A 68 -17.10 -4.52 -6.98
CA LYS A 68 -15.81 -5.05 -7.46
C LYS A 68 -14.64 -4.16 -7.08
N ALA A 69 -14.81 -2.84 -7.11
CA ALA A 69 -13.78 -1.88 -6.75
C ALA A 69 -13.45 -1.94 -5.25
N VAL A 70 -14.46 -2.03 -4.39
CA VAL A 70 -14.28 -2.24 -2.94
C VAL A 70 -13.51 -3.53 -2.68
N ARG A 71 -13.92 -4.64 -3.30
CA ARG A 71 -13.21 -5.92 -3.17
C ARG A 71 -11.74 -5.80 -3.60
N THR A 72 -11.51 -5.18 -4.76
CA THR A 72 -10.16 -5.00 -5.30
C THR A 72 -9.30 -4.14 -4.37
N TYR A 73 -9.86 -3.09 -3.78
CA TYR A 73 -9.20 -2.26 -2.78
C TYR A 73 -8.78 -3.08 -1.55
N ASP A 74 -9.70 -3.82 -0.96
CA ASP A 74 -9.45 -4.62 0.25
C ASP A 74 -8.38 -5.69 0.00
N GLU A 75 -8.49 -6.47 -1.09
CA GLU A 75 -7.52 -7.49 -1.46
C GLU A 75 -6.13 -6.88 -1.77
N ALA A 76 -6.10 -5.72 -2.45
CA ALA A 76 -4.86 -5.04 -2.79
C ALA A 76 -4.14 -4.48 -1.56
N VAL A 77 -4.86 -3.86 -0.63
CA VAL A 77 -4.32 -3.35 0.64
C VAL A 77 -3.84 -4.50 1.50
N ALA A 78 -4.62 -5.57 1.64
CA ALA A 78 -4.22 -6.77 2.38
C ALA A 78 -2.93 -7.38 1.83
N GLN A 79 -2.82 -7.52 0.51
CA GLN A 79 -1.59 -8.02 -0.13
C GLN A 79 -0.40 -7.08 0.10
N ALA A 80 -0.61 -5.76 0.00
CA ALA A 80 0.45 -4.79 0.19
C ALA A 80 0.98 -4.81 1.63
N GLN A 81 0.09 -4.88 2.62
CA GLN A 81 0.45 -5.01 4.04
C GLN A 81 1.14 -6.35 4.32
N TYR A 82 0.63 -7.45 3.78
CA TYR A 82 1.22 -8.78 3.97
C TYR A 82 2.63 -8.88 3.38
N THR A 83 2.86 -8.28 2.22
CA THR A 83 4.19 -8.30 1.57
C THR A 83 5.12 -7.25 2.16
N ASN A 84 4.57 -6.13 2.63
CA ASN A 84 5.27 -4.99 3.20
C ASN A 84 6.48 -4.49 2.37
N THR A 85 6.29 -4.38 1.04
CA THR A 85 7.33 -3.83 0.15
C THR A 85 6.78 -2.66 -0.64
N LEU A 86 7.65 -1.69 -0.97
CA LEU A 86 7.31 -0.56 -1.84
C LEU A 86 6.67 -1.03 -3.16
N ARG A 87 7.17 -2.12 -3.75
CA ARG A 87 6.60 -2.72 -4.96
C ARG A 87 5.17 -3.19 -4.75
N ALA A 88 4.86 -3.83 -3.61
CA ALA A 88 3.52 -4.31 -3.30
C ALA A 88 2.53 -3.14 -3.10
N TYR A 89 2.93 -2.10 -2.35
CA TYR A 89 2.12 -0.89 -2.20
C TYR A 89 1.89 -0.17 -3.55
N THR A 90 2.91 -0.09 -4.40
CA THR A 90 2.77 0.48 -5.75
C THR A 90 1.79 -0.32 -6.60
N LYS A 91 1.89 -1.66 -6.57
CA LYS A 91 0.97 -2.55 -7.29
C LYS A 91 -0.46 -2.40 -6.79
N ALA A 92 -0.66 -2.21 -5.48
CA ALA A 92 -1.98 -1.98 -4.92
C ALA A 92 -2.60 -0.68 -5.45
N ARG A 93 -1.85 0.42 -5.46
CA ARG A 93 -2.32 1.71 -6.03
C ARG A 93 -2.71 1.59 -7.50
N ILE A 94 -1.93 0.84 -8.29
CA ILE A 94 -2.25 0.58 -9.70
C ILE A 94 -3.57 -0.18 -9.83
N LYS A 95 -3.75 -1.28 -9.08
CA LYS A 95 -5.00 -2.05 -9.09
C LYS A 95 -6.22 -1.23 -8.68
N ILE A 96 -6.08 -0.38 -7.66
CA ILE A 96 -7.16 0.50 -7.18
C ILE A 96 -7.51 1.53 -8.26
N ALA A 97 -6.51 2.11 -8.94
CA ALA A 97 -6.75 3.03 -10.04
C ALA A 97 -7.46 2.36 -11.23
N ASP A 98 -7.10 1.11 -11.55
CA ASP A 98 -7.79 0.32 -12.57
C ASP A 98 -9.25 0.07 -12.20
N ALA A 99 -9.53 -0.33 -10.95
CA ALA A 99 -10.89 -0.62 -10.51
C ALA A 99 -11.77 0.65 -10.43
N ASN A 100 -11.21 1.78 -10.00
CA ASN A 100 -11.92 3.06 -10.00
C ASN A 100 -12.26 3.51 -11.44
N TYR A 101 -11.36 3.27 -12.39
CA TYR A 101 -11.64 3.53 -13.80
C TYR A 101 -12.80 2.69 -14.34
N ASP A 102 -12.89 1.41 -13.94
CA ASP A 102 -14.00 0.55 -14.33
C ASP A 102 -15.35 1.05 -13.76
N VAL A 103 -15.35 1.56 -12.52
CA VAL A 103 -16.52 2.25 -11.93
C VAL A 103 -16.90 3.48 -12.73
N ASP A 104 -15.94 4.33 -13.07
CA ASP A 104 -16.19 5.53 -13.86
C ASP A 104 -16.74 5.20 -15.25
N LEU A 105 -16.20 4.16 -15.92
CA LEU A 105 -16.75 3.68 -17.19
C LEU A 105 -18.18 3.17 -17.05
N ALA A 106 -18.49 2.43 -15.99
CA ALA A 106 -19.85 1.97 -15.72
C ALA A 106 -20.80 3.17 -15.57
N ARG A 107 -20.40 4.23 -14.86
CA ARG A 107 -21.18 5.46 -14.72
C ARG A 107 -21.36 6.19 -16.06
N CYS A 108 -20.31 6.24 -16.89
CA CYS A 108 -20.38 6.85 -18.21
C CYS A 108 -21.35 6.13 -19.17
N ASN A 109 -21.70 4.86 -18.92
CA ASN A 109 -22.60 4.13 -19.81
C ASN A 109 -24.05 4.63 -19.79
N ALA A 110 -24.47 5.39 -18.78
CA ALA A 110 -25.77 6.07 -18.78
C ALA A 110 -25.82 7.26 -19.75
N LEU A 111 -24.66 7.78 -20.19
CA LEU A 111 -24.57 8.96 -21.03
C LEU A 111 -24.58 8.58 -22.51
N THR A 112 -24.88 9.56 -23.37
CA THR A 112 -24.87 9.40 -24.83
C THR A 112 -24.21 10.60 -25.51
N GLY A 113 -23.85 10.45 -26.79
CA GLY A 113 -23.24 11.52 -27.58
C GLY A 113 -21.97 12.08 -26.95
N ASN A 114 -21.76 13.39 -27.09
CA ASN A 114 -20.58 14.09 -26.61
C ASN A 114 -20.38 13.96 -25.09
N ASP A 115 -21.45 13.88 -24.30
CA ASP A 115 -21.35 13.76 -22.84
C ASP A 115 -20.70 12.43 -22.43
N LYS A 116 -21.01 11.35 -23.15
CA LYS A 116 -20.33 10.06 -22.95
C LYS A 116 -18.85 10.15 -23.30
N ASP A 117 -18.51 10.77 -24.42
CA ASP A 117 -17.13 10.91 -24.86
C ASP A 117 -16.29 11.72 -23.88
N VAL A 118 -16.83 12.83 -23.36
CA VAL A 118 -16.20 13.65 -22.33
C VAL A 118 -16.03 12.85 -21.03
N CYS A 119 -17.06 12.11 -20.61
CA CYS A 119 -17.00 11.27 -19.41
C CYS A 119 -15.89 10.21 -19.50
N VAL A 120 -15.82 9.48 -20.62
CA VAL A 120 -14.80 8.43 -20.83
C VAL A 120 -13.39 9.04 -20.89
N LYS A 121 -13.23 10.20 -21.55
CA LYS A 121 -11.95 10.92 -21.57
C LYS A 121 -11.53 11.37 -20.17
N LEU A 122 -12.47 11.87 -19.36
CA LEU A 122 -12.20 12.26 -17.97
C LEU A 122 -11.77 11.05 -17.14
N ALA A 123 -12.52 9.93 -17.19
CA ALA A 123 -12.18 8.70 -16.50
C ALA A 123 -10.76 8.21 -16.86
N LYS A 124 -10.43 8.23 -18.17
CA LYS A 124 -9.10 7.85 -18.65
C LYS A 124 -8.01 8.80 -18.14
N SER A 125 -8.29 10.10 -18.13
CA SER A 125 -7.38 11.11 -17.59
C SER A 125 -7.09 10.87 -16.10
N THR A 126 -8.14 10.65 -15.30
CA THR A 126 -8.02 10.33 -13.87
C THR A 126 -7.17 9.08 -13.65
N LYS A 127 -7.41 8.01 -14.42
CA LYS A 127 -6.59 6.80 -14.37
C LYS A 127 -5.13 7.07 -14.69
N VAL A 128 -4.85 7.79 -15.78
CA VAL A 128 -3.48 8.12 -16.20
C VAL A 128 -2.76 8.91 -15.11
N ALA A 129 -3.43 9.90 -14.50
CA ALA A 129 -2.88 10.68 -13.39
C ALA A 129 -2.54 9.76 -12.19
N ALA A 130 -3.47 8.93 -11.74
CA ALA A 130 -3.25 8.02 -10.62
C ALA A 130 -2.09 7.02 -10.86
N LEU A 131 -1.96 6.51 -12.09
CA LEU A 131 -0.85 5.64 -12.48
C LEU A 131 0.49 6.38 -12.55
N ALA A 132 0.48 7.64 -13.00
CA ALA A 132 1.67 8.48 -13.03
C ALA A 132 2.16 8.79 -11.61
N ASP A 133 1.26 9.19 -10.71
CA ASP A 133 1.56 9.47 -9.31
C ASP A 133 2.12 8.23 -8.59
N ALA A 134 1.50 7.06 -8.80
CA ALA A 134 1.99 5.81 -8.22
C ALA A 134 3.42 5.47 -8.65
N LYS A 135 3.77 5.74 -9.92
CA LYS A 135 5.13 5.54 -10.45
C LYS A 135 6.10 6.60 -9.96
N ALA A 136 5.67 7.86 -9.87
CA ALA A 136 6.50 8.97 -9.41
C ALA A 136 6.88 8.78 -7.94
N ASP A 137 5.91 8.48 -7.08
CA ASP A 137 6.14 8.23 -5.66
C ASP A 137 7.09 7.06 -5.45
N LYS A 138 6.90 5.97 -6.21
CA LYS A 138 7.82 4.83 -6.18
C LYS A 138 9.26 5.27 -6.46
N LYS A 139 9.49 6.01 -7.56
CA LYS A 139 10.83 6.50 -7.94
C LYS A 139 11.44 7.42 -6.87
N VAL A 140 10.64 8.32 -6.29
CA VAL A 140 11.11 9.23 -5.24
C VAL A 140 11.50 8.45 -3.98
N ILE A 141 10.73 7.43 -3.59
CA ILE A 141 11.04 6.60 -2.43
C ILE A 141 12.30 5.75 -2.68
N GLU A 142 12.44 5.15 -3.87
CA GLU A 142 13.65 4.41 -4.27
C GLU A 142 14.89 5.33 -4.21
N ALA A 143 14.84 6.50 -4.86
CA ALA A 143 15.95 7.45 -4.84
C ALA A 143 16.34 7.89 -3.41
N ARG A 144 15.35 8.11 -2.53
CA ARG A 144 15.61 8.43 -1.12
C ARG A 144 16.22 7.25 -0.35
N SER A 145 15.82 6.02 -0.67
CA SER A 145 16.39 4.80 -0.08
C SER A 145 17.86 4.64 -0.49
N ASP A 146 18.13 4.74 -1.78
CA ASP A 146 19.49 4.62 -2.34
C ASP A 146 20.42 5.69 -1.78
N ALA A 147 19.95 6.94 -1.69
CA ALA A 147 20.73 8.03 -1.09
C ALA A 147 21.06 7.77 0.40
N ARG A 148 20.11 7.22 1.17
CA ARG A 148 20.34 6.85 2.58
C ARG A 148 21.34 5.70 2.70
N GLU A 149 21.27 4.71 1.82
CA GLU A 149 22.22 3.60 1.78
C GLU A 149 23.62 4.09 1.43
N ALA A 150 23.76 4.93 0.41
CA ALA A 150 25.04 5.50 0.00
C ALA A 150 25.68 6.32 1.13
N LYS A 151 24.89 7.16 1.81
CA LYS A 151 25.35 7.93 2.98
C LYS A 151 25.82 7.01 4.10
N ARG A 152 25.00 6.04 4.50
CA ARG A 152 25.33 5.05 5.53
C ARG A 152 26.61 4.28 5.19
N LYS A 153 26.78 3.86 3.94
CA LYS A 153 27.97 3.15 3.47
C LYS A 153 29.22 4.01 3.55
N ALA A 154 29.11 5.29 3.19
CA ALA A 154 30.22 6.24 3.29
C ALA A 154 30.59 6.49 4.76
N GLU A 155 29.61 6.71 5.64
CA GLU A 155 29.83 6.91 7.08
C GLU A 155 30.40 5.67 7.76
N TYR A 156 29.94 4.47 7.39
CA TYR A 156 30.50 3.21 7.87
C TYR A 156 31.96 3.04 7.46
N LYS A 157 32.31 3.34 6.20
CA LYS A 157 33.71 3.33 5.75
C LYS A 157 34.58 4.25 6.60
N VAL A 158 34.14 5.49 6.84
CA VAL A 158 34.88 6.42 7.70
C VAL A 158 35.00 5.88 9.14
N ALA A 159 33.95 5.28 9.68
CA ALA A 159 33.98 4.68 11.02
C ALA A 159 34.97 3.51 11.10
N THR A 160 35.02 2.64 10.08
CA THR A 160 35.98 1.54 10.05
C THR A 160 37.42 2.02 9.90
N GLU A 161 37.68 3.04 9.06
CA GLU A 161 39.02 3.63 8.92
C GLU A 161 39.51 4.25 10.24
N LYS A 162 38.61 4.85 11.04
CA LYS A 162 38.97 5.34 12.38
C LYS A 162 39.40 4.22 13.34
N CYS A 163 38.87 3.01 13.17
CA CYS A 163 39.26 1.85 13.98
C CYS A 163 40.67 1.36 13.63
N ASP A 164 41.24 1.73 12.48
CA ASP A 164 42.58 1.29 12.07
C ASP A 164 43.71 1.87 12.93
N ALA A 165 43.43 2.92 13.71
CA ALA A 165 44.35 3.44 14.73
C ALA A 165 44.49 2.52 15.96
N LEU A 166 43.62 1.50 16.09
CA LEU A 166 43.61 0.55 17.20
C LEU A 166 44.27 -0.78 16.80
N ALA A 167 44.59 -1.62 17.79
CA ALA A 167 45.12 -2.97 17.57
C ALA A 167 44.49 -3.99 18.52
N GLY A 168 44.57 -5.28 18.14
CA GLY A 168 44.03 -6.39 18.93
C GLY A 168 42.54 -6.26 19.23
N ALA A 169 42.12 -6.71 20.41
CA ALA A 169 40.72 -6.72 20.82
C ALA A 169 40.01 -5.36 20.71
N ALA A 170 40.74 -4.26 20.97
CA ALA A 170 40.18 -2.91 20.85
C ALA A 170 39.77 -2.56 19.41
N LYS A 171 40.52 -3.02 18.40
CA LYS A 171 40.17 -2.84 16.99
C LYS A 171 38.93 -3.67 16.63
N ASP A 172 38.92 -4.93 17.05
CA ASP A 172 37.81 -5.84 16.77
C ASP A 172 36.48 -5.33 17.36
N ASP A 173 36.52 -4.84 18.59
CA ASP A 173 35.36 -4.24 19.26
C ASP A 173 34.90 -2.95 18.56
N CYS A 174 35.84 -2.12 18.10
CA CYS A 174 35.53 -0.91 17.34
C CYS A 174 34.81 -1.24 16.01
N ILE A 175 35.32 -2.21 15.25
CA ILE A 175 34.68 -2.65 14.00
C ILE A 175 33.30 -3.26 14.26
N LYS A 176 33.15 -4.05 15.32
CA LYS A 176 31.87 -4.61 15.73
C LYS A 176 30.86 -3.52 16.08
N ALA A 177 31.27 -2.51 16.84
CA ALA A 177 30.43 -1.36 17.17
C ALA A 177 30.00 -0.58 15.91
N ALA A 178 30.92 -0.36 14.96
CA ALA A 178 30.59 0.28 13.69
C ALA A 178 29.57 -0.55 12.89
N LYS A 179 29.76 -1.87 12.79
CA LYS A 179 28.79 -2.77 12.15
C LYS A 179 27.41 -2.68 12.78
N THR A 180 27.33 -2.72 14.12
CA THR A 180 26.05 -2.55 14.84
C THR A 180 25.43 -1.17 14.60
N GLN A 181 26.22 -0.10 14.66
CA GLN A 181 25.74 1.28 14.48
C GLN A 181 25.14 1.50 13.09
N PHE A 182 25.74 0.94 12.04
CA PHE A 182 25.31 1.14 10.66
C PHE A 182 24.45 -0.01 10.09
N GLY A 183 24.36 -1.14 10.79
CA GLY A 183 23.57 -2.30 10.39
C GLY A 183 24.20 -3.13 9.28
N TYR A 184 25.50 -3.42 9.39
CA TYR A 184 26.30 -4.28 8.50
C TYR A 184 26.78 -5.56 9.18
#